data_AF-A0AA38SHL2-F1
#
_entry.id   AF-A0AA38SHL2-F1
#
_cell.length_a   1.000
_cell.length_b   1.000
_cell.length_c   1.000
_cell.angle_alpha   90.00
_cell.angle_beta   90.00
_cell.angle_gamma   90.00
#
_symmetry.space_group_name_H-M   'P 1'
#
loop_
_entity.id
_entity.type
_entity.pdbx_description
1 polymer ?
#
loop_
_entity_poly.entity_id
_entity_poly.type
_entity_poly.pdbx_seq_one_letter_code
_entity_poly.pdbx_strand_id
1 'polypeptide(L)'
;MESSYNKNCVQDNELRNITSLLKCEDAKLPFSYLGITMGANMGVAKNWKIVIDKINAKLSLWKAKTLSFGGRVTLCKPVLGSIPLYFMSLYRDPQKVIDLIDKLRRRFIWGVSSSGKSKICWVDWMKTTAPKHLRGFGIGSLKSANIAMLIKWIWRFKSNDGALWIKVVKATHGLSEGHLDVMAKPRCTDSNRDYRVQCYKTLVGHTATHPIRDHLDFMYVRNN
;
A
#
# COMPACT_ATOMS: atom_id res chain seq x y z
N MET A 1 13.37 -18.59 -0.33
CA MET A 1 13.83 -17.55 0.62
C MET A 1 12.65 -17.18 1.49
N GLU A 2 12.45 -18.00 2.52
CA GLU A 2 11.38 -17.87 3.50
C GLU A 2 11.55 -16.58 4.29
N SER A 3 10.44 -15.89 4.53
CA SER A 3 10.42 -14.73 5.41
C SER A 3 10.79 -15.20 6.81
N SER A 4 11.92 -14.74 7.34
CA SER A 4 12.37 -14.96 8.71
C SER A 4 11.43 -14.32 9.72
N TYR A 5 10.25 -14.91 9.92
CA TYR A 5 9.58 -14.82 11.21
C TYR A 5 10.31 -15.79 12.13
N ASN A 6 10.92 -15.26 13.20
CA ASN A 6 11.51 -16.07 14.26
C ASN A 6 10.44 -17.02 14.80
N LYS A 7 10.55 -18.32 14.49
CA LYS A 7 9.57 -19.35 14.88
C LYS A 7 9.68 -19.76 16.36
N ASN A 8 10.64 -19.23 17.11
CA ASN A 8 11.05 -19.81 18.39
C ASN A 8 11.04 -18.80 19.56
N CYS A 9 10.02 -17.95 19.67
CA CYS A 9 9.89 -17.04 20.82
C CYS A 9 9.24 -17.69 22.05
N VAL A 10 8.55 -18.82 21.89
CA VAL A 10 7.83 -19.51 22.98
C VAL A 10 8.12 -21.00 22.90
N GLN A 11 8.48 -21.63 24.01
CA GLN A 11 8.67 -23.08 24.08
C GLN A 11 7.32 -23.80 23.93
N ASP A 12 7.27 -24.91 23.19
CA ASP A 12 6.04 -25.68 22.94
C ASP A 12 5.30 -26.10 24.23
N ASN A 13 6.03 -26.25 25.33
CA ASN A 13 5.45 -26.58 26.63
C ASN A 13 4.66 -25.41 27.26
N GLU A 14 5.16 -24.18 27.11
CA GLU A 14 4.43 -22.99 27.58
C GLU A 14 3.19 -22.73 26.71
N LEU A 15 3.30 -22.95 25.40
CA LEU A 15 2.16 -22.82 24.49
C LEU A 15 1.02 -23.75 24.90
N ARG A 16 1.31 -25.03 25.15
CA ARG A 16 0.32 -26.02 25.62
C ARG A 16 -0.34 -25.61 26.93
N ASN A 17 0.43 -25.09 27.89
CA ASN A 17 -0.11 -24.63 29.17
C ASN A 17 -1.09 -23.47 28.98
N ILE A 18 -0.72 -22.46 28.19
CA ILE A 18 -1.57 -21.29 27.90
C ILE A 18 -2.83 -21.70 27.13
N THR A 19 -2.68 -22.56 26.12
CA THR A 19 -3.80 -23.08 25.30
C THR A 19 -4.78 -23.87 26.17
N SER A 20 -4.29 -24.70 27.09
CA SER A 20 -5.13 -25.45 28.04
C SER A 20 -5.90 -24.54 29.02
N LEU A 21 -5.26 -23.45 29.47
CA LEU A 21 -5.87 -22.48 30.37
C LEU A 21 -6.96 -21.65 29.67
N LEU A 22 -6.68 -21.20 28.44
CA LEU A 22 -7.59 -20.35 27.66
C LEU A 22 -8.66 -21.16 26.91
N LYS A 23 -8.56 -22.50 26.90
CA LYS A 23 -9.42 -23.41 26.12
C LYS A 23 -9.50 -23.04 24.64
N CYS A 24 -8.41 -22.51 24.08
CA CYS A 24 -8.30 -22.17 22.66
C CYS A 24 -7.61 -23.31 21.90
N GLU A 25 -7.69 -23.31 20.56
CA GLU A 25 -6.96 -24.24 19.71
C GLU A 25 -5.70 -23.57 19.13
N ASP A 26 -4.62 -24.34 18.97
CA ASP A 26 -3.36 -23.84 18.43
C ASP A 26 -3.49 -23.51 16.93
N ALA A 27 -3.39 -22.23 16.58
CA ALA A 27 -3.42 -21.80 15.19
C ALA A 27 -2.07 -22.03 14.48
N LYS A 28 -2.06 -22.87 13.44
CA LYS A 28 -0.88 -23.12 12.60
C LYS A 28 -0.77 -22.09 11.49
N LEU A 29 0.42 -21.53 11.31
CA LEU A 29 0.73 -20.67 10.17
C LEU A 29 0.95 -21.52 8.91
N PRO A 30 0.50 -21.06 7.72
CA PRO A 30 -0.22 -19.82 7.46
C PRO A 30 -1.74 -19.94 7.65
N PHE A 31 -2.38 -18.92 8.25
CA PHE A 31 -3.85 -18.83 8.39
C PHE A 31 -4.38 -17.51 7.80
N SER A 32 -5.67 -17.45 7.48
CA SER A 32 -6.29 -16.22 6.96
C SER A 32 -6.93 -15.40 8.07
N TYR A 33 -6.57 -14.12 8.16
CA TYR A 33 -7.19 -13.16 9.06
C TYR A 33 -7.60 -11.91 8.29
N LEU A 34 -8.87 -11.54 8.38
CA LEU A 34 -9.46 -10.39 7.67
C LEU A 34 -9.19 -10.38 6.15
N GLY A 35 -9.04 -11.57 5.56
CA GLY A 35 -8.72 -11.76 4.14
C GLY A 35 -7.25 -11.60 3.78
N ILE A 36 -6.34 -11.42 4.74
CA ILE A 36 -4.88 -11.50 4.55
C ILE A 36 -4.39 -12.87 5.02
N THR A 37 -3.42 -13.45 4.31
CA THR A 37 -2.77 -14.68 4.78
C THR A 37 -1.60 -14.32 5.70
N MET A 38 -1.78 -14.55 7.00
CA MET A 38 -0.75 -14.33 8.01
C MET A 38 0.36 -15.38 7.86
N GLY A 39 1.62 -14.94 7.92
CA GLY A 39 2.78 -15.82 7.71
C GLY A 39 3.15 -16.08 6.24
N ALA A 40 2.37 -15.57 5.28
CA ALA A 40 2.73 -15.63 3.87
C ALA A 40 3.68 -14.48 3.46
N ASN A 41 4.63 -14.74 2.57
CA ASN A 41 5.54 -13.71 2.06
C ASN A 41 4.82 -12.80 1.04
N MET A 42 4.37 -11.63 1.48
CA MET A 42 3.68 -10.66 0.63
C MET A 42 4.61 -9.93 -0.35
N GLY A 43 5.92 -10.15 -0.31
CA GLY A 43 6.83 -9.76 -1.40
C GLY A 43 6.68 -10.60 -2.66
N VAL A 44 5.91 -11.70 -2.62
CA VAL A 44 5.67 -12.58 -3.76
C VAL A 44 4.35 -12.26 -4.43
N ALA A 45 4.38 -12.01 -5.75
CA ALA A 45 3.21 -11.64 -6.54
C ALA A 45 2.05 -12.66 -6.46
N LYS A 46 2.34 -13.96 -6.27
CA LYS A 46 1.33 -15.03 -6.10
C LYS A 46 0.36 -14.73 -4.95
N ASN A 47 0.84 -14.16 -3.85
CA ASN A 47 0.03 -13.92 -2.65
C ASN A 47 -0.91 -12.72 -2.80
N TRP A 48 -0.75 -11.91 -3.85
CA TRP A 48 -1.63 -10.80 -4.20
C TRP A 48 -2.84 -11.22 -5.04
N LYS A 49 -2.93 -12.51 -5.42
CA LYS A 49 -4.01 -13.04 -6.25
C LYS A 49 -5.40 -12.69 -5.70
N ILE A 50 -5.58 -12.73 -4.39
CA ILE A 50 -6.86 -12.36 -3.76
C ILE A 50 -7.32 -10.93 -4.07
N VAL A 51 -6.38 -9.97 -4.11
CA VAL A 51 -6.65 -8.57 -4.44
C VAL A 51 -7.00 -8.44 -5.92
N ILE A 52 -6.24 -9.12 -6.78
CA ILE A 52 -6.46 -9.13 -8.22
C ILE A 52 -7.82 -9.76 -8.57
N ASP A 53 -8.18 -10.86 -7.93
CA ASP A 53 -9.45 -11.55 -8.15
C ASP A 53 -10.63 -10.68 -7.70
N LYS A 54 -10.51 -9.94 -6.58
CA LYS A 54 -11.52 -8.95 -6.16
C LYS A 54 -11.67 -7.81 -7.17
N ILE A 55 -10.57 -7.30 -7.72
CA ILE A 55 -10.60 -6.27 -8.77
C ILE A 55 -11.29 -6.83 -10.02
N ASN A 56 -10.93 -8.04 -10.46
CA ASN A 56 -11.55 -8.70 -11.61
C ASN A 56 -13.04 -8.93 -11.39
N ALA A 57 -13.47 -9.34 -10.20
CA ALA A 57 -14.89 -9.51 -9.87
C ALA A 57 -15.67 -8.20 -10.02
N LYS A 58 -15.12 -7.07 -9.53
CA LYS A 58 -15.72 -5.74 -9.73
C LYS A 58 -15.76 -5.34 -11.20
N LEU A 59 -14.70 -5.61 -11.95
CA LEU A 59 -14.63 -5.34 -13.39
C LEU A 59 -15.63 -6.17 -14.20
N SER A 60 -15.86 -7.43 -13.83
CA SER A 60 -16.85 -8.30 -14.49
C SER A 60 -18.27 -7.84 -14.25
N LEU A 61 -18.57 -7.31 -13.06
CA LEU A 61 -19.87 -6.71 -12.73
C LEU A 61 -20.13 -5.46 -13.56
N TRP A 62 -19.11 -4.65 -13.84
CA TRP A 62 -19.24 -3.45 -14.65
C TRP A 62 -19.10 -3.76 -16.13
N LYS A 63 -20.22 -3.71 -16.85
CA LYS A 63 -20.18 -3.71 -18.32
C LYS A 63 -19.50 -2.42 -18.79
N ALA A 64 -18.18 -2.45 -19.02
CA ALA A 64 -17.43 -1.27 -19.47
C ALA A 64 -17.99 -0.63 -20.77
N LYS A 65 -18.74 -1.41 -21.56
CA LYS A 65 -19.44 -0.94 -22.77
C LYS A 65 -20.65 -0.02 -22.49
N THR A 66 -21.29 -0.12 -21.32
CA THR A 66 -22.48 0.67 -20.98
C THR A 66 -22.15 2.00 -20.29
N LEU A 67 -20.89 2.19 -19.89
CA LEU A 67 -20.44 3.39 -19.19
C LEU A 67 -19.74 4.36 -20.15
N SER A 68 -19.98 5.66 -19.97
CA SER A 68 -19.20 6.70 -20.64
C SER A 68 -17.74 6.69 -20.17
N PHE A 69 -16.83 7.32 -20.92
CA PHE A 69 -15.42 7.43 -20.52
C PHE A 69 -15.27 8.09 -19.14
N GLY A 70 -15.98 9.20 -18.92
CA GLY A 70 -16.01 9.89 -17.62
C GLY A 70 -16.56 9.03 -16.48
N GLY A 71 -17.61 8.23 -16.74
CA GLY A 71 -18.14 7.27 -15.76
C GLY A 71 -17.12 6.21 -15.38
N ARG A 72 -16.36 5.68 -16.35
CA ARG A 72 -15.31 4.68 -16.09
C ARG A 72 -14.16 5.26 -15.27
N VAL A 73 -13.71 6.48 -15.56
CA VAL A 73 -12.68 7.16 -14.74
C VAL A 73 -13.18 7.42 -13.32
N THR A 74 -14.43 7.87 -13.19
CA THR A 74 -15.06 8.19 -11.89
C THR A 74 -15.26 6.96 -11.02
N LEU A 75 -15.52 5.78 -11.60
CA LEU A 75 -15.59 4.51 -10.87
C LEU A 75 -14.19 3.94 -10.58
N CYS A 76 -13.28 4.03 -11.53
CA CYS A 76 -11.94 3.46 -11.43
C CYS A 76 -11.17 4.05 -10.23
N LYS A 77 -11.20 5.37 -10.08
CA LYS A 77 -10.42 6.06 -9.04
C LYS A 77 -10.79 5.62 -7.61
N PRO A 78 -12.04 5.78 -7.13
CA PRO A 78 -12.41 5.44 -5.76
C PRO A 78 -12.50 3.93 -5.54
N VAL A 79 -13.07 3.16 -6.48
CA VAL A 79 -13.34 1.74 -6.21
C VAL A 79 -12.12 0.88 -6.47
N LEU A 80 -11.48 0.98 -7.64
CA LEU A 80 -10.30 0.15 -7.93
C LEU A 80 -9.06 0.63 -7.15
N GLY A 81 -9.01 1.90 -6.77
CA GLY A 81 -7.95 2.44 -5.93
C GLY A 81 -8.04 2.04 -4.45
N SER A 82 -9.25 1.82 -3.92
CA SER A 82 -9.45 1.46 -2.50
C SER A 82 -9.27 -0.03 -2.20
N ILE A 83 -9.59 -0.92 -3.15
CA ILE A 83 -9.47 -2.38 -2.98
C ILE A 83 -8.04 -2.82 -2.55
N PRO A 84 -6.96 -2.40 -3.24
CA PRO A 84 -5.60 -2.80 -2.84
C PRO A 84 -5.07 -2.01 -1.64
N LEU A 85 -5.74 -0.92 -1.24
CA LEU A 85 -5.22 0.03 -0.25
C LEU A 85 -4.95 -0.63 1.11
N TYR A 86 -5.80 -1.57 1.52
CA TYR A 86 -5.60 -2.30 2.78
C TYR A 86 -4.26 -3.06 2.80
N PHE A 87 -3.98 -3.82 1.73
CA PHE A 87 -2.74 -4.59 1.60
C PHE A 87 -1.52 -3.68 1.41
N MET A 88 -1.66 -2.65 0.57
CA MET A 88 -0.63 -1.63 0.34
C MET A 88 -0.30 -0.81 1.60
N SER A 89 -1.21 -0.75 2.57
CA SER A 89 -0.92 -0.05 3.83
C SER A 89 -0.02 -0.85 4.76
N LEU A 90 0.01 -2.18 4.60
CA LEU A 90 0.71 -3.12 5.48
C LEU A 90 2.03 -3.63 4.87
N TYR A 91 2.08 -3.77 3.55
CA TYR A 91 3.20 -4.36 2.84
C TYR A 91 3.73 -3.44 1.75
N ARG A 92 5.02 -3.60 1.42
CA ARG A 92 5.58 -3.02 0.20
C ARG A 92 5.19 -3.88 -0.99
N ASP A 93 4.53 -3.27 -1.96
CA ASP A 93 4.01 -3.99 -3.11
C ASP A 93 5.15 -4.39 -4.07
N PRO A 94 5.13 -5.63 -4.59
CA PRO A 94 5.98 -5.99 -5.72
C PRO A 94 5.60 -5.18 -6.95
N GLN A 95 6.59 -4.63 -7.67
CA GLN A 95 6.34 -3.80 -8.86
C GLN A 95 5.44 -4.51 -9.89
N LYS A 96 5.63 -5.83 -10.08
CA LYS A 96 4.81 -6.67 -10.96
C LYS A 96 3.31 -6.63 -10.62
N VAL A 97 2.96 -6.52 -9.33
CA VAL A 97 1.57 -6.45 -8.88
C VAL A 97 0.97 -5.09 -9.18
N ILE A 98 1.72 -4.01 -8.91
CA ILE A 98 1.32 -2.65 -9.27
C ILE A 98 1.04 -2.55 -10.78
N ASP A 99 1.96 -3.06 -11.60
CA ASP A 99 1.83 -3.03 -13.06
C ASP A 99 0.61 -3.82 -13.55
N LEU A 100 0.32 -4.96 -12.90
CA LEU A 100 -0.86 -5.77 -13.20
C LEU A 100 -2.17 -5.05 -12.85
N ILE A 101 -2.23 -4.41 -11.69
CA ILE A 101 -3.40 -3.61 -11.26
C ILE A 101 -3.59 -2.41 -12.20
N ASP A 102 -2.50 -1.71 -12.56
CA ASP A 102 -2.57 -0.59 -13.48
C ASP A 102 -2.97 -1.03 -14.89
N LYS A 103 -2.55 -2.22 -15.35
CA LYS A 103 -3.04 -2.81 -16.60
C LYS A 103 -4.55 -3.08 -16.54
N LEU A 104 -5.08 -3.52 -15.41
CA LEU A 104 -6.53 -3.72 -15.22
C LEU A 104 -7.29 -2.39 -15.24
N ARG A 105 -6.82 -1.40 -14.47
CA ARG A 105 -7.40 -0.03 -14.45
C ARG A 105 -7.40 0.59 -15.84
N ARG A 106 -6.28 0.46 -16.57
CA ARG A 106 -6.13 0.96 -17.95
C ARG A 106 -7.14 0.31 -18.89
N ARG A 107 -7.23 -1.02 -18.90
CA ARG A 107 -8.19 -1.74 -19.76
C ARG A 107 -9.63 -1.31 -19.49
N PHE A 108 -9.99 -1.11 -18.23
CA PHE A 108 -11.31 -0.64 -17.85
C PHE A 108 -11.60 0.78 -18.36
N ILE A 109 -10.70 1.74 -18.13
CA ILE A 109 -10.88 3.14 -18.56
C ILE A 109 -11.07 3.24 -20.08
N TRP A 110 -10.26 2.51 -20.86
CA TRP A 110 -10.36 2.52 -22.32
C TRP A 110 -11.49 1.63 -22.87
N GLY A 111 -12.21 0.90 -22.01
CA GLY A 111 -13.35 0.08 -22.40
C GLY A 111 -12.96 -1.07 -23.33
N VAL A 112 -11.79 -1.67 -23.11
CA VAL A 112 -11.34 -2.84 -23.86
C VAL A 112 -12.25 -4.03 -23.49
N SER A 113 -12.95 -4.57 -24.47
CA SER A 113 -13.85 -5.72 -24.30
C SER A 113 -13.04 -7.02 -24.22
N SER A 114 -13.51 -8.01 -23.47
CA SER A 114 -12.93 -9.37 -23.42
C SER A 114 -12.96 -10.09 -24.78
N SER A 115 -13.75 -9.58 -25.73
CA SER A 115 -13.92 -10.11 -27.10
C SER A 115 -12.79 -9.72 -28.08
N GLY A 116 -11.55 -9.58 -27.61
CA GLY A 116 -10.34 -9.49 -28.46
C GLY A 116 -10.08 -8.16 -29.20
N LYS A 117 -11.04 -7.24 -29.32
CA LYS A 117 -10.81 -5.93 -29.96
C LYS A 117 -10.21 -4.93 -28.96
N SER A 118 -8.89 -4.76 -29.01
CA SER A 118 -8.19 -3.72 -28.24
C SER A 118 -8.58 -2.34 -28.77
N LYS A 119 -9.12 -1.48 -27.90
CA LYS A 119 -9.22 -0.06 -28.20
C LYS A 119 -7.84 0.55 -27.96
N ILE A 120 -7.36 1.36 -28.91
CA ILE A 120 -6.07 2.04 -28.81
C ILE A 120 -6.09 2.98 -27.60
N CYS A 121 -5.08 2.86 -26.74
CA CYS A 121 -4.85 3.73 -25.60
C CYS A 121 -4.08 4.97 -26.11
N TRP A 122 -4.79 6.05 -26.39
CA TRP A 122 -4.20 7.27 -26.98
C TRP A 122 -3.34 8.09 -26.03
N VAL A 123 -3.49 7.87 -24.72
CA VAL A 123 -2.81 8.68 -23.71
C VAL A 123 -1.89 7.79 -22.90
N ASP A 124 -0.65 8.26 -22.70
CA ASP A 124 0.28 7.60 -21.81
C ASP A 124 -0.28 7.48 -20.39
N TRP A 125 0.04 6.39 -19.71
CA TRP A 125 -0.49 6.08 -18.40
C TRP A 125 0.08 6.94 -17.30
N MET A 126 1.33 7.40 -17.42
CA MET A 126 1.88 8.35 -16.46
C MET A 126 1.10 9.67 -16.52
N LYS A 127 0.78 10.14 -17.73
CA LYS A 127 -0.09 11.31 -17.92
C LYS A 127 -1.52 11.07 -17.42
N THR A 128 -2.06 9.87 -17.62
CA THR A 128 -3.40 9.48 -17.14
C THR A 128 -3.48 9.50 -15.60
N THR A 129 -2.44 9.01 -14.91
CA THR A 129 -2.40 8.94 -13.44
C THR A 129 -2.01 10.26 -12.78
N ALA A 130 -1.35 11.17 -13.52
CA ALA A 130 -0.98 12.50 -13.06
C ALA A 130 -2.18 13.31 -12.54
N PRO A 131 -1.96 14.23 -11.59
CA PRO A 131 -3.00 15.08 -11.05
C PRO A 131 -3.59 16.04 -12.10
N LYS A 132 -4.83 16.50 -11.87
CA LYS A 132 -5.56 17.35 -12.84
C LYS A 132 -4.85 18.66 -13.17
N HIS A 133 -4.15 19.26 -12.22
CA HIS A 133 -3.38 20.50 -12.45
C HIS A 133 -2.19 20.28 -13.41
N LEU A 134 -1.66 19.06 -13.52
CA LEU A 134 -0.65 18.66 -14.51
C LEU A 134 -1.28 18.08 -15.79
N ARG A 135 -2.52 18.48 -16.11
CA ARG A 135 -3.27 18.02 -17.28
C ARG A 135 -3.50 16.49 -17.34
N GLY A 136 -3.50 15.81 -16.19
CA GLY A 136 -3.85 14.39 -16.07
C GLY A 136 -5.29 14.15 -15.64
N PHE A 137 -5.71 12.88 -15.53
CA PHE A 137 -7.07 12.54 -15.08
C PHE A 137 -7.20 12.46 -13.54
N GLY A 138 -6.08 12.54 -12.81
CA GLY A 138 -6.07 12.53 -11.35
C GLY A 138 -6.43 11.17 -10.74
N ILE A 139 -6.16 10.08 -11.47
CA ILE A 139 -6.39 8.69 -11.02
C ILE A 139 -5.41 8.27 -9.91
N GLY A 140 -4.21 8.85 -9.88
CA GLY A 140 -3.20 8.60 -8.86
C GLY A 140 -2.38 7.33 -9.09
N SER A 141 -1.08 7.44 -8.82
CA SER A 141 -0.11 6.36 -8.86
C SER A 141 -0.23 5.46 -7.63
N LEU A 142 -0.44 4.15 -7.85
CA LEU A 142 -0.50 3.16 -6.77
C LEU A 142 0.85 3.00 -6.07
N LYS A 143 1.96 3.10 -6.82
CA LYS A 143 3.31 3.06 -6.27
C LYS A 143 3.54 4.19 -5.27
N SER A 144 3.16 5.42 -5.66
CA SER A 144 3.28 6.58 -4.78
C SER A 144 2.38 6.45 -3.56
N ALA A 145 1.15 5.94 -3.72
CA ALA A 145 0.23 5.70 -2.62
C ALA A 145 0.76 4.65 -1.62
N ASN A 146 1.29 3.52 -2.09
CA ASN A 146 1.90 2.48 -1.24
C ASN A 146 3.05 3.05 -0.40
N ILE A 147 3.99 3.75 -1.04
CA ILE A 147 5.11 4.38 -0.33
C ILE A 147 4.61 5.40 0.70
N ALA A 148 3.67 6.26 0.32
CA ALA A 148 3.13 7.27 1.23
C ALA A 148 2.44 6.64 2.47
N MET A 149 1.71 5.53 2.30
CA MET A 149 1.07 4.83 3.42
C MET A 149 2.08 4.18 4.36
N LEU A 150 3.13 3.55 3.82
CA LEU A 150 4.19 2.98 4.65
C LEU A 150 4.93 4.07 5.44
N ILE A 151 5.22 5.21 4.80
CA ILE A 151 5.81 6.37 5.49
C ILE A 151 4.89 6.90 6.58
N LYS A 152 3.56 6.94 6.35
CA LYS A 152 2.59 7.34 7.37
C LYS A 152 2.65 6.43 8.61
N TRP A 153 2.86 5.13 8.43
CA TRP A 153 3.04 4.20 9.55
C TRP A 153 4.35 4.43 10.28
N ILE A 154 5.46 4.65 9.57
CA ILE A 154 6.75 4.99 10.17
C ILE A 154 6.64 6.29 10.97
N TRP A 155 5.97 7.31 10.41
CA TRP A 155 5.74 8.57 11.10
C TRP A 155 4.91 8.38 12.36
N ARG A 156 3.80 7.62 12.30
CA ARG A 156 2.99 7.27 13.48
C ARG A 156 3.78 6.52 14.55
N PHE A 157 4.69 5.65 14.13
CA PHE A 157 5.58 4.92 15.03
C PHE A 157 6.54 5.86 15.76
N LYS A 158 7.10 6.86 15.06
CA LYS A 158 8.00 7.87 15.67
C LYS A 158 7.26 8.93 16.50
N SER A 159 6.07 9.35 16.08
CA SER A 159 5.37 10.49 16.70
C SER A 159 4.55 10.13 17.93
N ASN A 160 4.16 8.87 18.14
CA ASN A 160 3.24 8.49 19.22
C ASN A 160 3.83 7.44 20.17
N ASP A 161 4.89 7.79 20.89
CA ASP A 161 5.64 6.80 21.69
C ASP A 161 4.84 6.20 22.88
N GLY A 162 3.68 6.78 23.22
CA GLY A 162 2.81 6.29 24.29
C GLY A 162 1.94 5.08 23.93
N ALA A 163 1.78 4.74 22.65
CA ALA A 163 0.80 3.73 22.25
C ALA A 163 1.24 2.28 22.56
N LEU A 164 0.30 1.45 23.04
CA LEU A 164 0.58 0.07 23.45
C LEU A 164 1.22 -0.76 22.33
N TRP A 165 0.72 -0.65 21.09
CA TRP A 165 1.25 -1.40 19.96
C TRP A 165 2.72 -1.03 19.63
N ILE A 166 3.15 0.21 19.89
CA ILE A 166 4.55 0.63 19.72
C ILE A 166 5.43 -0.05 20.76
N LYS A 167 4.97 -0.11 22.02
CA LYS A 167 5.67 -0.83 23.09
C LYS A 167 5.83 -2.32 22.76
N VAL A 168 4.76 -2.96 22.27
CA VAL A 168 4.79 -4.37 21.84
C VAL A 168 5.78 -4.57 20.69
N VAL A 169 5.75 -3.71 19.67
CA VAL A 169 6.69 -3.81 18.52
C VAL A 169 8.13 -3.57 18.97
N LYS A 170 8.39 -2.58 19.82
CA LYS A 170 9.73 -2.31 20.39
C LYS A 170 10.24 -3.53 21.18
N ALA A 171 9.41 -4.12 22.03
CA ALA A 171 9.76 -5.30 22.81
C ALA A 171 10.00 -6.54 21.92
N THR A 172 9.12 -6.78 20.94
CA THR A 172 9.21 -7.95 20.05
C THR A 172 10.46 -7.91 19.16
N HIS A 173 10.85 -6.72 18.71
CA HIS A 173 12.00 -6.53 17.82
C HIS A 173 13.28 -6.07 18.53
N GLY A 174 13.28 -5.97 19.86
CA GLY A 174 14.43 -5.51 20.64
C GLY A 174 14.89 -4.10 20.29
N LEU A 175 13.99 -3.23 19.84
CA LEU A 175 14.32 -1.87 19.39
C LEU A 175 14.45 -0.93 20.60
N SER A 176 15.68 -0.57 20.96
CA SER A 176 15.96 0.57 21.85
C SER A 176 15.87 1.90 21.10
N GLU A 177 15.74 3.02 21.82
CA GLU A 177 15.38 4.35 21.30
C GLU A 177 16.28 4.94 20.18
N GLY A 178 17.38 4.30 19.80
CA GLY A 178 18.30 4.78 18.75
C GLY A 178 18.29 4.04 17.40
N HIS A 179 17.54 2.95 17.22
CA HIS A 179 17.77 2.02 16.08
C HIS A 179 16.99 2.34 14.77
N LEU A 180 16.21 3.43 14.73
CA LEU A 180 15.21 3.68 13.68
C LEU A 180 15.68 4.55 12.50
N ASP A 181 16.96 4.93 12.45
CA ASP A 181 17.50 5.75 11.35
C ASP A 181 17.66 5.00 10.03
N VAL A 182 17.68 3.66 10.07
CA VAL A 182 17.89 2.83 8.88
C VAL A 182 16.63 2.71 8.01
N MET A 183 15.43 2.80 8.61
CA MET A 183 14.16 2.67 7.88
C MET A 183 13.75 3.94 7.11
N ALA A 184 14.42 5.07 7.36
CA ALA A 184 14.04 6.38 6.84
C ALA A 184 14.73 6.80 5.53
N LYS A 185 15.57 5.94 4.92
CA LYS A 185 16.14 6.21 3.58
C LYS A 185 15.31 5.52 2.50
N PRO A 186 14.27 6.16 1.93
CA PRO A 186 13.67 5.67 0.71
C PRO A 186 14.75 5.67 -0.38
N ARG A 187 15.07 4.50 -0.94
CA ARG A 187 15.90 4.38 -2.15
C ARG A 187 15.09 4.95 -3.32
N CYS A 188 15.18 6.26 -3.52
CA CYS A 188 14.60 6.95 -4.65
C CYS A 188 15.45 6.67 -5.90
N THR A 189 14.97 5.83 -6.81
CA THR A 189 15.61 5.58 -8.11
C THR A 189 14.95 6.36 -9.25
N ASP A 190 14.28 7.47 -8.95
CA ASP A 190 13.44 8.17 -9.91
C ASP A 190 13.94 9.61 -10.07
N SER A 191 14.39 9.94 -11.29
CA SER A 191 15.25 11.07 -11.67
C SER A 191 14.53 12.43 -11.74
N ASN A 192 13.27 12.50 -11.32
CA ASN A 192 12.43 13.63 -11.65
C ASN A 192 12.01 14.38 -10.34
N ARG A 193 12.64 15.54 -10.11
CA ARG A 193 12.72 16.20 -8.79
C ARG A 193 11.39 16.75 -8.25
N ASP A 194 10.33 16.82 -9.06
CA ASP A 194 9.16 17.67 -8.76
C ASP A 194 7.98 16.98 -8.04
N TYR A 195 7.93 15.65 -7.98
CA TYR A 195 6.81 14.93 -7.32
C TYR A 195 6.95 14.76 -5.81
N ARG A 196 8.05 15.23 -5.20
CA ARG A 196 8.40 14.96 -3.79
C ARG A 196 7.50 15.67 -2.77
N VAL A 197 6.83 16.77 -3.13
CA VAL A 197 6.06 17.60 -2.19
C VAL A 197 4.54 17.46 -2.37
N GLN A 198 4.07 16.98 -3.52
CA GLN A 198 2.64 17.00 -3.86
C GLN A 198 1.84 15.82 -3.27
N CYS A 199 2.50 14.68 -3.00
CA CYS A 199 1.84 13.51 -2.40
C CYS A 199 1.38 13.77 -0.97
N TYR A 200 2.07 14.63 -0.21
CA TYR A 200 1.70 14.93 1.17
C TYR A 200 0.50 15.90 1.23
N LYS A 201 0.48 16.95 0.42
CA LYS A 201 -0.62 17.94 0.39
C LYS A 201 -1.96 17.36 -0.06
N THR A 202 -1.97 16.36 -0.95
CA THR A 202 -3.22 15.79 -1.49
C THR A 202 -3.89 14.78 -0.56
N LEU A 203 -3.15 14.14 0.35
CA LEU A 203 -3.69 13.17 1.32
C LEU A 203 -4.04 13.79 2.68
N VAL A 204 -3.46 14.94 3.01
CA VAL A 204 -3.67 15.63 4.31
C VAL A 204 -4.67 16.79 4.20
N GLY A 205 -5.08 17.16 2.98
CA GLY A 205 -5.91 18.34 2.68
C GLY A 205 -7.39 18.31 3.06
N HIS A 206 -7.82 17.51 4.04
CA HIS A 206 -9.18 17.65 4.63
C HIS A 206 -9.25 17.56 6.16
N THR A 207 -8.12 17.48 6.86
CA THR A 207 -8.09 17.68 8.31
C THR A 207 -6.91 18.59 8.66
N ALA A 208 -7.05 19.87 8.30
CA ALA A 208 -6.13 20.91 8.71
C ALA A 208 -6.89 21.94 9.56
N THR A 209 -6.85 21.74 10.87
CA THR A 209 -6.70 22.86 11.80
C THR A 209 -5.20 22.98 12.07
N HIS A 210 -4.60 24.06 11.56
CA HIS A 210 -3.17 24.42 11.56
C HIS A 210 -2.52 24.54 12.96
N PRO A 211 -1.17 24.68 13.09
CA PRO A 211 -0.18 25.02 12.07
C PRO A 211 1.02 24.06 11.94
N ILE A 212 1.29 23.64 10.70
CA ILE A 212 2.59 23.15 10.23
C ILE A 212 3.14 24.28 9.38
N ARG A 213 4.19 24.97 9.83
CA ARG A 213 4.99 25.82 8.94
C ARG A 213 6.50 25.75 9.10
N ASP A 214 7.06 25.33 10.23
CA ASP A 214 8.49 25.64 10.47
C ASP A 214 9.45 24.44 10.59
N HIS A 215 9.07 23.22 10.15
CA HIS A 215 9.98 22.05 10.30
C HIS A 215 10.40 21.34 9.00
N LEU A 216 10.15 21.95 7.83
CA LEU A 216 10.59 21.40 6.54
C LEU A 216 12.04 21.78 6.16
N ASP A 217 12.72 22.62 6.94
CA ASP A 217 14.13 22.99 6.70
C ASP A 217 15.14 21.96 7.21
N PHE A 218 14.72 20.95 7.99
CA PHE A 218 15.63 19.93 8.52
C PHE A 218 16.08 18.86 7.50
N MET A 219 15.64 18.93 6.25
CA MET A 219 16.20 18.10 5.16
C MET A 219 17.26 18.82 4.31
N TYR A 220 17.65 20.05 4.67
CA TYR A 220 18.66 20.83 3.98
C TYR A 220 19.87 21.12 4.89
N VAL A 221 20.59 20.08 5.31
CA VAL A 221 21.96 20.26 5.85
C VAL A 221 22.95 19.43 5.03
N ARG A 222 23.81 20.20 4.37
CA ARG A 222 25.11 19.93 3.75
C ARG A 222 25.72 18.56 4.04
N ASN A 223 26.36 17.99 3.02
CA ASN A 223 27.83 17.90 3.05
C ASN A 223 28.40 17.91 1.62
N ASN A 224 29.48 18.69 1.49
CA ASN A 224 30.47 18.64 0.42
C ASN A 224 31.00 17.21 0.26
#